data_AF-A0A2H0J3Q8-F1
#
_entry.id   AF-A0A2H0J3Q8-F1
#
_cell.length_a   1.000
_cell.length_b   1.000
_cell.length_c   1.000
_cell.angle_alpha   90.00
_cell.angle_beta   90.00
_cell.angle_gamma   90.00
#
_symmetry.space_group_name_H-M   'P 1'
#
loop_
_entity.id
_entity.type
_entity.pdbx_description
1 polymer ?
#
loop_
_entity_poly.entity_id
_entity_poly.type
_entity_poly.pdbx_seq_one_letter_code
_entity_poly.pdbx_strand_id
1 'polypeptide(L)'
;MLIMLDLAAGQQQQIQHLLSRRLPHVTAVAFGSRVTGWPHGNPPKPYSDLNIALWGMRPTDDIALAHWRTDLEESALPWRVDLSDANSLPATLRDQIEHCGVYLQGRSTAQLAAG
;
A
#
# COMPACT_ATOMS: atom_id res chain seq x y z
N MET A 1 7.91 -18.54 -4.13
CA MET A 1 7.58 -17.56 -5.18
C MET A 1 7.95 -16.19 -4.61
N LEU A 2 8.74 -15.37 -5.32
CA LEU A 2 9.13 -14.05 -4.83
C LEU A 2 7.92 -13.11 -4.91
N ILE A 3 7.53 -12.52 -3.77
CA ILE A 3 6.50 -11.49 -3.71
C ILE A 3 7.16 -10.18 -4.14
N MET A 4 6.61 -9.53 -5.17
CA MET A 4 7.14 -8.29 -5.73
C MET A 4 5.98 -7.39 -6.15
N LEU A 5 6.21 -6.08 -6.22
CA LEU A 5 5.26 -5.14 -6.81
C LEU A 5 5.50 -5.01 -8.31
N ASP A 6 4.44 -5.11 -9.09
CA ASP A 6 4.45 -4.82 -10.53
C ASP A 6 4.37 -3.31 -10.78
N LEU A 7 5.45 -2.62 -10.41
CA LEU A 7 5.65 -1.17 -10.48
C LEU A 7 7.07 -0.85 -10.92
N ALA A 8 7.28 0.27 -11.61
CA ALA A 8 8.63 0.78 -11.82
C ALA A 8 9.21 1.31 -10.50
N ALA A 9 10.52 1.16 -10.29
CA ALA A 9 11.16 1.60 -9.05
C ALA A 9 10.91 3.09 -8.73
N GLY A 10 10.92 3.96 -9.75
CA GLY A 10 10.61 5.38 -9.58
C GLY A 10 9.17 5.65 -9.11
N GLN A 11 8.20 4.83 -9.53
CA GLN A 11 6.81 4.94 -9.08
C GLN A 11 6.69 4.56 -7.60
N GLN A 12 7.33 3.46 -7.19
CA GLN A 12 7.35 3.05 -5.79
C GLN A 12 8.02 4.10 -4.90
N GLN A 13 9.18 4.63 -5.34
CA GLN A 13 9.90 5.69 -4.61
C GLN A 13 9.06 6.95 -4.46
N GLN A 14 8.32 7.35 -5.49
CA GLN A 14 7.43 8.50 -5.46
C GLN A 14 6.32 8.32 -4.41
N ILE A 15 5.69 7.14 -4.36
CA ILE A 15 4.65 6.82 -3.37
C ILE A 15 5.23 6.86 -1.95
N GLN A 16 6.39 6.23 -1.73
CA GLN A 16 7.06 6.20 -0.44
C GLN A 16 7.49 7.61 0.02
N HIS A 17 7.96 8.44 -0.91
CA HIS A 17 8.33 9.83 -0.62
C HIS A 17 7.12 10.65 -0.17
N LEU A 18 6.00 10.58 -0.90
CA LEU A 18 4.77 11.29 -0.52
C LEU A 18 4.22 10.79 0.82
N LEU A 19 4.19 9.47 1.01
CA LEU A 19 3.72 8.85 2.24
C LEU A 19 4.55 9.27 3.46
N SER A 20 5.87 9.19 3.39
CA SER A 20 6.76 9.51 4.53
C SER A 20 6.68 10.97 4.96
N ARG A 21 6.32 11.89 4.04
CA ARG A 21 6.12 13.30 4.35
C ARG A 21 4.80 13.59 5.06
N ARG A 22 3.76 12.80 4.79
CA ARG A 22 2.39 13.04 5.27
C ARG A 22 2.03 12.21 6.49
N LEU A 23 2.39 10.92 6.48
CA LEU A 23 2.00 9.92 7.48
C LEU A 23 3.19 9.00 7.84
N PRO A 24 4.29 9.53 8.41
CA PRO A 24 5.51 8.75 8.67
C PRO A 24 5.32 7.61 9.69
N HIS A 25 4.29 7.70 10.54
CA HIS A 25 3.99 6.69 11.57
C HIS A 25 3.12 5.54 11.07
N VAL A 26 2.50 5.67 9.90
CA VAL A 26 1.56 4.67 9.36
C VAL A 26 2.34 3.52 8.73
N THR A 27 1.90 2.29 8.97
CA THR A 27 2.38 1.14 8.20
C THR A 27 1.53 0.99 6.97
N ALA A 28 2.15 1.01 5.79
CA ALA A 28 1.46 0.94 4.51
C ALA A 28 1.86 -0.33 3.76
N VAL A 29 0.86 -1.15 3.41
CA VAL A 29 1.08 -2.42 2.72
C VAL A 29 0.28 -2.44 1.43
N ALA A 30 0.98 -2.62 0.32
CA ALA A 30 0.36 -2.81 -0.98
C ALA A 30 -0.22 -4.22 -1.10
N PHE A 31 -1.39 -4.31 -1.75
CA PHE A 31 -2.12 -5.55 -1.96
C PHE A 31 -2.90 -5.55 -3.28
N GLY A 32 -3.50 -6.70 -3.59
CA GLY A 32 -4.30 -6.87 -4.81
C GLY A 32 -3.44 -7.19 -6.04
N SER A 33 -4.01 -6.95 -7.23
CA SER A 33 -3.47 -7.46 -8.50
C SER A 33 -2.02 -7.04 -8.81
N ARG A 34 -1.58 -5.87 -8.34
CA ARG A 34 -0.20 -5.40 -8.53
C ARG A 34 0.83 -6.08 -7.64
N VAL A 35 0.40 -6.92 -6.69
CA VAL A 35 1.30 -7.80 -5.93
C VAL A 35 1.42 -9.14 -6.65
N THR A 36 2.63 -9.49 -7.07
CA THR A 36 2.90 -10.77 -7.73
C THR A 36 2.53 -11.93 -6.81
N GLY A 37 1.63 -12.80 -7.29
CA GLY A 37 1.15 -13.94 -6.52
C GLY A 37 0.01 -13.63 -5.54
N TRP A 38 -0.64 -12.48 -5.67
CA TRP A 38 -1.82 -12.16 -4.85
C TRP A 38 -2.90 -13.26 -4.98
N PRO A 39 -3.35 -13.86 -3.86
CA PRO A 39 -4.33 -14.93 -3.89
C PRO A 39 -5.63 -14.51 -4.56
N HIS A 40 -6.17 -15.38 -5.42
CA HIS A 40 -7.42 -15.17 -6.15
C HIS A 40 -7.46 -13.91 -7.05
N GLY A 41 -6.32 -13.28 -7.31
CA GLY A 41 -6.20 -12.10 -8.16
C GLY A 41 -5.94 -12.45 -9.62
N ASN A 42 -6.49 -11.64 -10.53
CA ASN A 42 -6.00 -11.60 -11.90
C ASN A 42 -4.69 -10.79 -11.96
N PRO A 43 -3.78 -11.08 -12.91
CA PRO A 43 -2.66 -10.19 -13.21
C PRO A 43 -3.15 -8.75 -13.44
N PRO A 44 -2.35 -7.74 -13.06
CA PRO A 44 -2.76 -6.35 -13.20
C PRO A 44 -2.80 -6.01 -14.69
N LYS A 45 -3.79 -5.20 -15.07
CA LYS A 45 -3.80 -4.53 -16.37
C LYS A 45 -3.02 -3.21 -16.27
N PRO A 46 -2.60 -2.61 -17.38
CA PRO A 46 -1.87 -1.33 -17.34
C PRO A 46 -2.59 -0.23 -16.54
N TYR A 47 -3.92 -0.22 -16.61
CA TYR A 47 -4.81 0.72 -15.91
C TYR A 47 -5.33 0.23 -14.55
N SER A 48 -4.91 -0.95 -14.08
CA SER A 48 -5.33 -1.43 -12.75
C SER A 48 -4.81 -0.50 -11.66
N ASP A 49 -5.61 -0.26 -10.64
CA ASP A 49 -5.21 0.55 -9.51
C ASP A 49 -4.16 -0.18 -8.64
N LEU A 50 -3.44 0.58 -7.81
CA LEU A 50 -2.67 0.02 -6.70
C LEU A 50 -3.47 0.17 -5.41
N ASN A 51 -3.72 -0.93 -4.72
CA ASN A 51 -4.40 -0.90 -3.43
C ASN A 51 -3.36 -0.85 -2.30
N ILE A 52 -3.54 0.06 -1.35
CA ILE A 52 -2.69 0.20 -0.16
C ILE A 52 -3.58 0.20 1.08
N ALA A 53 -3.30 -0.71 2.00
CA ALA A 53 -3.90 -0.73 3.33
C ALA A 53 -2.99 -0.02 4.34
N LEU A 54 -3.61 0.76 5.22
CA LEU A 54 -2.95 1.65 6.18
C LEU A 54 -3.26 1.21 7.61
N TRP A 55 -2.25 0.75 8.34
CA TRP A 55 -2.34 0.45 9.78
C TRP A 55 -1.81 1.60 10.61
N GLY A 56 -2.43 1.80 11.78
CA GLY A 56 -2.03 2.86 12.72
C GLY A 56 -2.54 4.25 12.35
N MET A 57 -3.55 4.32 11.47
CA MET A 57 -4.30 5.55 11.21
C MET A 57 -4.94 6.07 12.50
N ARG A 58 -4.85 7.38 12.73
CA ARG A 58 -5.50 8.07 13.85
C ARG A 58 -6.57 9.02 13.30
N PRO A 59 -7.62 9.35 14.08
CA PRO A 59 -8.60 10.35 13.64
C PRO A 59 -7.99 11.72 13.28
N THR A 60 -6.85 12.08 13.90
CA THR A 60 -6.14 13.33 13.58
C THR A 60 -5.43 13.32 12.23
N ASP A 61 -5.35 12.17 11.55
CA ASP A 61 -4.62 11.99 10.30
C ASP A 61 -5.47 12.25 9.04
N ASP A 62 -6.78 12.49 9.19
CA ASP A 62 -7.73 12.64 8.07
C ASP A 62 -7.30 13.72 7.06
N ILE A 63 -6.83 14.88 7.54
CA ILE A 63 -6.35 15.98 6.69
C ILE A 63 -5.06 15.57 5.96
N ALA A 64 -4.14 14.89 6.63
CA ALA A 64 -2.90 14.43 6.01
C ALA A 64 -3.17 13.35 4.95
N LEU A 65 -4.13 12.45 5.21
CA LEU A 65 -4.59 11.45 4.26
C LEU A 65 -5.28 12.09 3.04
N ALA A 66 -6.11 13.11 3.24
CA ALA A 66 -6.75 13.85 2.14
C ALA A 66 -5.70 14.54 1.25
N HIS A 67 -4.72 15.21 1.84
CA HIS A 67 -3.61 15.79 1.08
C HIS A 67 -2.78 14.74 0.35
N TRP A 68 -2.53 13.58 0.96
CA TRP A 68 -1.80 12.51 0.27
C TRP A 68 -2.58 11.96 -0.92
N ARG A 69 -3.91 11.81 -0.82
CA ARG A 69 -4.77 11.46 -1.97
C ARG A 69 -4.62 12.47 -3.10
N THR A 70 -4.71 13.77 -2.80
CA THR A 70 -4.50 14.83 -3.80
C THR A 70 -3.10 14.77 -4.41
N ASP A 71 -2.05 14.63 -3.60
CA ASP A 71 -0.67 14.53 -4.09
C ASP A 71 -0.48 13.31 -5.02
N LEU A 72 -1.21 12.20 -4.80
CA LEU A 72 -1.19 11.00 -5.65
C LEU A 72 -1.98 11.19 -6.95
N GLU A 73 -3.12 11.88 -6.89
CA GLU A 73 -3.95 12.21 -8.05
C GLU A 73 -3.28 13.20 -9.02
N GLU A 74 -2.55 14.18 -8.49
CA GLU A 74 -1.79 15.17 -9.27
C GLU A 74 -0.43 14.63 -9.77
N SER A 75 -0.11 13.40 -9.41
CA SER A 75 1.19 12.79 -9.63
C SER A 75 1.33 12.21 -11.05
N ALA A 76 2.56 11.92 -11.48
CA ALA A 76 2.82 11.30 -12.78
C ALA A 76 2.50 9.79 -12.83
N LEU A 77 1.84 9.22 -11.80
CA LEU A 77 1.45 7.81 -11.80
C LEU A 77 0.39 7.54 -12.89
N PRO A 78 0.55 6.49 -13.71
CA PRO A 78 -0.37 6.24 -14.83
C PRO A 78 -1.68 5.55 -14.42
N TRP A 79 -1.92 5.33 -13.13
CA TRP A 79 -3.07 4.63 -12.56
C TRP A 79 -3.39 5.20 -11.17
N ARG A 80 -4.59 4.93 -10.65
CA ARG A 80 -5.02 5.45 -9.34
C ARG A 80 -4.47 4.62 -8.20
N VAL A 81 -4.26 5.27 -7.07
CA VAL A 81 -3.91 4.60 -5.83
C VAL A 81 -5.16 4.57 -4.94
N ASP A 82 -5.63 3.37 -4.62
CA ASP A 82 -6.72 3.18 -3.68
C ASP A 82 -6.18 2.99 -2.25
N LEU A 83 -6.69 3.79 -1.32
CA LEU A 83 -6.20 3.86 0.06
C LEU A 83 -7.31 3.43 1.03
N SER A 84 -7.06 2.34 1.73
CA SER A 84 -7.96 1.77 2.74
C SER A 84 -7.38 1.89 4.14
N ASP A 85 -8.20 2.32 5.11
CA ASP A 85 -7.88 2.11 6.53
C ASP A 85 -7.98 0.60 6.82
N ALA A 86 -6.90 -0.01 7.29
CA ALA A 86 -6.90 -1.45 7.56
C ALA A 86 -7.97 -1.84 8.59
N ASN A 87 -8.29 -0.97 9.56
CA ASN A 87 -9.31 -1.25 10.58
C ASN A 87 -10.72 -1.46 10.01
N SER A 88 -11.02 -0.86 8.85
CA SER A 88 -12.32 -0.99 8.20
C SER A 88 -12.42 -2.20 7.26
N LEU A 89 -11.30 -2.86 6.96
CA LEU A 89 -11.27 -4.05 6.11
C LEU A 89 -11.75 -5.31 6.86
N PRO A 90 -12.35 -6.28 6.16
CA PRO A 90 -12.67 -7.59 6.74
C PRO A 90 -11.43 -8.27 7.33
N ALA A 91 -11.59 -8.99 8.43
CA ALA A 91 -10.49 -9.67 9.11
C ALA A 91 -9.73 -10.63 8.19
N THR A 92 -10.44 -11.42 7.39
CA THR A 92 -9.84 -12.34 6.40
C THR A 92 -8.97 -11.63 5.37
N LEU A 93 -9.36 -10.42 4.95
CA LEU A 93 -8.57 -9.62 4.02
C LEU A 93 -7.35 -9.01 4.73
N ARG A 94 -7.48 -8.53 5.97
CA ARG A 94 -6.32 -8.07 6.75
C ARG A 94 -5.28 -9.17 6.89
N ASP A 95 -5.70 -10.37 7.30
CA ASP A 95 -4.82 -11.54 7.44
C ASP A 95 -4.11 -11.82 6.10
N GLN A 96 -4.84 -11.80 4.99
CA GLN A 96 -4.24 -12.00 3.67
C GLN A 96 -3.21 -10.92 3.31
N ILE A 97 -3.48 -9.65 3.63
CA ILE A 97 -2.53 -8.56 3.35
C ILE A 97 -1.28 -8.68 4.22
N GLU A 98 -1.40 -9.06 5.49
CA GLU A 98 -0.25 -9.27 6.38
C GLU A 98 0.66 -10.42 5.91
N HIS A 99 0.09 -11.47 5.31
CA HIS A 99 0.85 -12.63 4.83
C HIS A 99 1.39 -12.50 3.41
N CYS A 100 0.64 -11.83 2.52
CA CYS A 100 0.95 -11.80 1.08
C CYS A 100 1.29 -10.40 0.55
N GLY A 101 1.09 -9.35 1.33
CA GLY A 101 1.29 -7.96 0.90
C GLY A 101 2.76 -7.55 0.82
N VAL A 102 2.99 -6.39 0.20
CA VAL A 102 4.32 -5.77 0.10
C VAL A 102 4.35 -4.48 0.89
N TYR A 103 5.24 -4.40 1.88
CA TYR A 103 5.40 -3.21 2.71
C TYR A 103 6.02 -2.07 1.90
N LEU A 104 5.29 -0.96 1.79
CA LEU A 104 5.76 0.30 1.22
C LEU A 104 6.41 1.18 2.30
N GLN A 105 5.87 1.14 3.51
CA GLN A 105 6.41 1.83 4.70
C GLN A 105 6.10 1.00 5.95
N GLY A 106 7.00 1.04 6.93
CA GLY A 106 6.94 0.17 8.09
C GLY A 106 7.51 -1.22 7.79
N ARG A 107 7.23 -2.18 8.67
CA ARG A 107 7.71 -3.57 8.56
C ARG A 107 6.66 -4.54 9.06
N SER A 108 6.64 -5.75 8.51
CA SER A 108 5.92 -6.86 9.14
C SER A 108 6.54 -7.18 10.49
N THR A 109 5.70 -7.48 11.49
CA THR A 109 6.14 -8.12 12.74
C THR A 109 6.83 -9.46 12.47
N ALA A 110 6.43 -10.20 11.42
CA ALA A 110 7.10 -11.43 11.00
C ALA A 110 8.48 -11.18 10.35
N GLN A 111 8.70 -10.03 9.69
CA GLN A 111 10.01 -9.67 9.11
C GLN A 111 11.02 -9.21 10.16
N LEU A 112 10.60 -8.83 11.37
CA LEU A 112 11.51 -8.51 12.48
C LEU A 112 12.09 -9.78 13.13
N ALA A 113 11.45 -10.94 12.98
CA ALA A 113 11.91 -12.21 13.54
C ALA A 113 12.95 -12.93 12.66
N ALA A 114 13.17 -12.47 11.43
CA ALA A 114 14.10 -13.06 10.46
C ALA A 114 15.32 -12.16 10.18
N GLY A 115 15.66 -11.26 11.12
CA GLY A 115 16.83 -10.38 11.05
C GLY A 115 18.16 -11.11 11.06
#